data_AF-A0A9E4R0Z8-F1
#
_entry.id   AF-A0A9E4R0Z8-F1
#
_cell.length_a   1.000
_cell.length_b   1.000
_cell.length_c   1.000
_cell.angle_alpha   90.00
_cell.angle_beta   90.00
_cell.angle_gamma   90.00
#
_symmetry.space_group_name_H-M   'P 1'
#
loop_
_entity.id
_entity.type
_entity.pdbx_description
1 polymer ?
#
loop_
_entity_poly.entity_id
_entity_poly.type
_entity_poly.pdbx_seq_one_letter_code
_entity_poly.pdbx_strand_id
1 'polypeptide(L)' 'MTACRGIRGATTADANTEEAIHAAAAELVEALIDANGLEEDSLA' A
#
# COMPACT_ATOMS: atom_id res chain seq x y z
N MET A 1 3.92 -22.20 -12.78
CA MET A 1 3.50 -20.83 -13.16
C MET A 1 2.91 -20.22 -11.91
N THR A 2 3.56 -19.22 -11.32
CA THR A 2 3.01 -18.52 -10.15
C THR A 2 1.92 -17.57 -10.66
N ALA A 3 0.74 -17.59 -10.03
CA ALA A 3 -0.35 -16.70 -10.41
C ALA A 3 -0.16 -15.34 -9.73
N CYS A 4 -0.13 -14.25 -10.50
CA CYS A 4 -0.13 -12.90 -9.95
C CYS A 4 -1.57 -12.42 -9.70
N ARG A 5 -1.80 -11.73 -8.57
CA ARG A 5 -3.09 -11.13 -8.21
C ARG A 5 -2.89 -9.64 -7.90
N GLY A 6 -3.71 -8.80 -8.54
CA GLY A 6 -3.73 -7.37 -8.22
C GLY A 6 -4.52 -7.09 -6.94
N ILE A 7 -4.00 -6.22 -6.09
CA ILE A 7 -4.65 -5.72 -4.88
C ILE A 7 -4.93 -4.23 -5.08
N ARG A 8 -6.10 -3.76 -4.63
CA ARG A 8 -6.50 -2.35 -4.74
C ARG A 8 -6.56 -1.72 -3.35
N GLY A 9 -5.97 -0.53 -3.24
CA GLY A 9 -6.13 0.38 -2.10
C GLY A 9 -6.48 1.79 -2.58
N ALA A 10 -7.04 2.57 -1.68
CA ALA A 10 -7.26 4.01 -1.83
C ALA A 10 -7.22 4.66 -0.45
N THR A 11 -6.69 5.87 -0.38
CA THR A 11 -6.65 6.70 0.84
C THR A 11 -6.81 8.17 0.44
N THR A 12 -6.96 9.04 1.44
CA THR A 12 -6.96 10.51 1.29
C THR A 12 -5.88 11.09 2.18
N ALA A 13 -5.21 12.14 1.73
CA ALA A 13 -4.31 12.94 2.56
C ALA A 13 -5.05 14.15 3.12
N ASP A 14 -4.73 14.54 4.36
CA ASP A 14 -5.36 15.69 5.02
C ASP A 14 -4.92 17.05 4.44
N ALA A 15 -3.79 17.07 3.72
CA ALA A 15 -3.26 18.27 3.06
C ALA A 15 -2.55 17.94 1.75
N ASN A 16 -2.51 18.92 0.84
CA ASN A 16 -1.74 18.84 -0.41
C ASN A 16 -0.27 19.26 -0.18
N THR A 17 0.41 18.50 0.68
CA THR A 17 1.82 18.67 1.03
C THR A 17 2.54 17.34 0.86
N GLU A 18 3.83 17.39 0.57
CA GLU A 18 4.67 16.19 0.42
C GLU A 18 4.54 15.25 1.63
N GLU A 19 4.69 15.80 2.84
CA GLU A 19 4.69 15.04 4.09
C GLU A 19 3.37 14.29 4.31
N ALA A 20 2.23 14.97 4.14
CA ALA A 20 0.91 14.38 4.32
C ALA A 20 0.61 13.28 3.29
N ILE A 21 1.05 13.46 2.04
CA ILE A 21 0.84 12.46 0.98
C ILE A 21 1.72 11.23 1.23
N HIS A 22 2.98 11.42 1.59
CA HIS A 22 3.89 10.32 1.89
C HIS A 22 3.44 9.53 3.12
N ALA A 23 2.99 10.20 4.17
CA ALA A 23 2.44 9.54 5.35
C ALA A 23 1.20 8.69 5.01
N ALA A 24 0.20 9.28 4.35
CA ALA A 24 -1.03 8.56 4.00
C ALA A 24 -0.76 7.37 3.04
N ALA A 25 0.17 7.54 2.10
CA ALA A 25 0.56 6.47 1.19
C ALA A 25 1.28 5.32 1.90
N ALA A 26 2.19 5.63 2.84
CA ALA A 26 2.90 4.62 3.63
C ALA A 26 1.92 3.80 4.48
N GLU A 27 1.01 4.47 5.20
CA GLU A 27 -0.02 3.82 6.01
C GLU A 27 -0.93 2.91 5.16
N LEU A 28 -1.31 3.34 3.95
CA LEU A 28 -2.09 2.52 3.04
C LEU A 28 -1.33 1.25 2.63
N VAL A 29 -0.04 1.36 2.31
CA VAL A 29 0.77 0.20 1.88
C VAL A 29 0.95 -0.78 3.04
N GLU A 30 1.26 -0.29 4.24
CA GLU A 30 1.37 -1.12 5.46
C GLU A 30 0.05 -1.85 5.73
N ALA A 31 -1.08 -1.15 5.68
CA ALA A 31 -2.40 -1.77 5.87
C ALA A 31 -2.72 -2.84 4.82
N LEU A 32 -2.31 -2.64 3.55
CA LEU A 32 -2.48 -3.63 2.50
C LEU A 32 -1.59 -4.86 2.70
N ILE A 33 -0.35 -4.68 3.16
CA ILE A 33 0.56 -5.76 3.51
C ILE A 33 -0.04 -6.59 4.65
N ASP A 34 -0.44 -5.95 5.74
CA ASP A 34 -0.99 -6.61 6.93
C ASP A 34 -2.29 -7.35 6.62
N ALA A 35 -3.20 -6.73 5.86
CA ALA A 35 -4.49 -7.33 5.51
C ALA A 35 -4.37 -8.57 4.61
N ASN A 36 -3.27 -8.71 3.86
CA ASN A 36 -3.06 -9.80 2.90
C ASN A 36 -1.90 -10.73 3.28
N GLY A 37 -1.19 -10.46 4.37
CA GLY A 37 -0.01 -11.22 4.79
C GLY A 37 1.09 -11.24 3.73
N LEU A 38 1.37 -10.10 3.12
CA LEU A 38 2.36 -10.00 2.03
C LEU A 38 3.78 -10.00 2.59
N GLU A 39 4.67 -10.69 1.89
CA GLU A 39 6.12 -10.59 2.11
C GLU A 39 6.72 -9.69 1.02
N GLU A 40 7.80 -8.96 1.31
CA GLU A 40 8.43 -8.03 0.35
C GLU A 40 8.80 -8.74 -0.96
N ASP A 41 9.35 -9.96 -0.86
CA ASP A 41 9.74 -10.80 -1.99
C ASP A 41 8.55 -11.34 -2.82
N SER A 42 7.31 -11.17 -2.34
CA SER A 42 6.09 -11.60 -3.04
C SER A 42 5.51 -10.53 -3.98
N LEU A 43 6.07 -9.31 -3.95
CA LEU A 43 5.69 -8.19 -4.83
C LEU A 43 6.48 -8.25 -6.15
N ALA A 44 5.80 -7.99 -7.27
CA ALA A 44 6.33 -8.16 -8.63
C ALA A 44 6.92 -6.89 -9.25
#